data_AF-A0A2G8L939-F1
#
_entry.id   AF-A0A2G8L939-F1
#
_cell.length_a   1.000
_cell.length_b   1.000
_cell.length_c   1.000
_cell.angle_alpha   90.00
_cell.angle_beta   90.00
_cell.angle_gamma   90.00
#
_symmetry.space_group_name_H-M   'P 1'
#
loop_
_entity.id
_entity.type
_entity.pdbx_description
1 polymer ?
#
loop_
_entity_poly.entity_id
_entity_poly.type
_entity_poly.pdbx_seq_one_letter_code
_entity_poly.pdbx_strand_id
1 'polypeptide(L)' 'NSEAVVFHDIRPASREHLLVIPTNHVRTIKAFTKDDKPKLEYLYDLGKAVLEKRGGDISEAR' A
#
# COMPACT_ATOMS: atom_id res chain seq x y z
N ASN A 1 -11.40 -1.63 -13.21
CA ASN A 1 -10.89 -2.75 -12.40
C ASN A 1 -10.03 -2.17 -11.30
N SER A 2 -10.34 -2.44 -10.04
CA SER A 2 -9.54 -1.95 -8.91
C SER A 2 -8.52 -3.03 -8.54
N GLU A 3 -7.27 -2.89 -8.97
CA GLU A 3 -6.19 -3.87 -8.71
C GLU A 3 -5.71 -3.84 -7.26
N ALA A 4 -6.06 -2.80 -6.52
CA ALA A 4 -5.73 -2.62 -5.12
C ALA A 4 -6.82 -1.83 -4.36
N VAL A 5 -6.79 -1.95 -3.04
CA VAL A 5 -7.64 -1.20 -2.10
C VAL A 5 -6.75 -0.52 -1.08
N VAL A 6 -7.07 0.74 -0.77
CA VAL A 6 -6.39 1.52 0.27
C VAL A 6 -7.41 1.91 1.33
N PHE A 7 -7.09 1.65 2.60
CA PHE A 7 -7.96 1.95 3.72
C PHE A 7 -7.16 2.23 5.00
N HIS A 8 -7.81 2.84 5.99
CA HIS A 8 -7.20 3.11 7.28
C HIS A 8 -7.06 1.83 8.10
N ASP A 9 -5.93 1.69 8.78
CA ASP A 9 -5.78 0.65 9.79
C ASP A 9 -6.81 0.88 10.91
N ILE A 10 -7.45 -0.20 11.37
CA ILE A 10 -8.45 -0.15 12.45
C ILE A 10 -7.85 0.22 13.81
N ARG A 11 -6.54 0.01 13.98
CA ARG A 11 -5.75 0.36 15.17
C ARG A 11 -4.49 1.13 14.71
N PRO A 12 -4.63 2.42 14.38
CA PRO A 12 -3.52 3.20 13.86
C PRO A 12 -2.39 3.35 14.89
N ALA A 13 -1.14 3.21 14.42
CA ALA A 13 0.07 3.43 15.24
C ALA A 13 0.70 4.82 15.03
N SER A 14 0.12 5.61 14.12
CA SER A 14 0.53 6.95 13.70
C SER A 14 -0.71 7.76 13.33
N ARG A 15 -0.53 9.07 13.12
CA ARG A 15 -1.62 9.96 12.70
C ARG A 15 -2.24 9.53 11.36
N GLU A 16 -1.39 9.18 10.39
CA GLU A 16 -1.79 8.56 9.14
C GLU A 16 -1.23 7.13 9.12
N HIS A 17 -2.11 6.13 9.20
CA HIS A 17 -1.76 4.71 9.11
C HIS A 17 -2.66 4.02 8.08
N LEU A 18 -2.13 3.88 6.87
CA LEU A 18 -2.86 3.34 5.72
C LEU A 18 -2.36 1.94 5.38
N LEU A 19 -3.28 1.07 5.03
CA LEU A 19 -3.00 -0.25 4.48
C LEU A 19 -3.34 -0.23 2.98
N VAL A 20 -2.39 -0.66 2.17
CA VAL A 20 -2.55 -0.86 0.72
C VAL A 20 -2.46 -2.35 0.44
N ILE A 21 -3.54 -2.95 -0.06
CA ILE A 21 -3.60 -4.38 -0.35
C ILE A 21 -3.99 -4.64 -1.81
N PRO A 22 -3.42 -5.66 -2.46
CA PRO A 22 -3.92 -6.12 -3.75
C PRO A 22 -5.32 -6.75 -3.61
N THR A 23 -6.16 -6.64 -4.63
CA THR A 23 -7.45 -7.36 -4.66
C THR A 23 -7.29 -8.84 -4.96
N ASN A 24 -6.21 -9.25 -5.62
CA ASN A 24 -5.86 -10.66 -5.76
C ASN A 24 -5.30 -11.20 -4.44
N HIS A 25 -5.82 -12.36 -4.01
CA HIS A 25 -5.33 -12.99 -2.78
C HIS A 25 -3.85 -13.37 -2.91
N VAL A 26 -3.05 -12.98 -1.91
CA VAL A 26 -1.66 -13.39 -1.75
C VAL A 26 -1.49 -13.88 -0.32
N ARG A 27 -1.07 -15.14 -0.15
CA ARG A 27 -1.02 -15.77 1.17
C ARG A 27 -0.03 -15.08 2.12
N THR A 28 1.17 -14.79 1.63
CA THR A 28 2.22 -14.07 2.38
C THR A 28 3.15 -13.37 1.39
N ILE A 29 3.97 -12.42 1.87
CA ILE A 29 5.00 -11.77 1.05
C ILE A 29 5.98 -12.76 0.40
N LYS A 30 6.17 -13.94 1.02
CA LYS A 30 7.05 -15.01 0.49
C LYS A 30 6.52 -15.66 -0.79
N ALA A 31 5.28 -15.39 -1.17
CA ALA A 31 4.69 -15.90 -2.41
C ALA A 31 5.05 -15.04 -3.63
N PHE A 32 5.57 -13.82 -3.44
CA PHE A 32 5.97 -12.96 -4.55
C PHE A 32 7.26 -13.44 -5.20
N THR A 33 7.31 -13.39 -6.52
CA THR A 33 8.52 -13.63 -7.33
C THR A 33 9.04 -12.33 -7.91
N LYS A 34 10.15 -12.39 -8.65
CA LYS A 34 10.69 -11.22 -9.36
C LYS A 34 9.72 -10.68 -10.43
N ASP A 35 8.84 -11.54 -10.94
CA ASP A 35 7.87 -11.17 -11.98
C ASP A 35 6.73 -10.31 -11.41
N ASP A 36 6.52 -10.34 -10.09
CA ASP A 36 5.54 -9.50 -9.42
C ASP A 36 6.05 -8.08 -9.12
N LYS A 37 7.30 -7.76 -9.49
CA LYS A 37 7.88 -6.43 -9.27
C LYS A 37 6.97 -5.28 -9.75
N PRO A 38 6.38 -5.31 -10.96
CA PRO A 38 5.49 -4.23 -11.42
C PRO A 38 4.26 -4.05 -10.52
N LYS A 39 3.73 -5.13 -9.96
CA LYS A 39 2.59 -5.08 -9.04
C LYS A 39 2.97 -4.43 -7.72
N LEU A 40 4.14 -4.77 -7.17
CA LEU A 40 4.63 -4.17 -5.93
C LEU A 40 4.93 -2.68 -6.11
N GLU A 41 5.51 -2.28 -7.25
CA GLU A 41 5.73 -0.86 -7.60
C GLU A 41 4.40 -0.11 -7.71
N TYR A 42 3.39 -0.69 -8.36
CA TYR A 42 2.04 -0.11 -8.42
C TYR A 42 1.42 0.11 -7.03
N LEU A 43 1.49 -0.89 -6.14
CA LEU A 43 0.96 -0.78 -4.77
C LEU A 43 1.68 0.33 -3.99
N TYR A 44 2.99 0.42 -4.14
CA TYR A 44 3.80 1.45 -3.50
C TYR A 44 3.46 2.85 -4.01
N ASP A 45 3.37 3.03 -5.32
CA ASP A 45 3.03 4.33 -5.93
C ASP A 45 1.61 4.78 -5.59
N LEU A 46 0.66 3.83 -5.54
CA LEU A 46 -0.70 4.11 -5.08
C LEU A 46 -0.72 4.58 -3.62
N GLY A 47 0.05 3.93 -2.74
CA GLY A 47 0.18 4.30 -1.33
C GLY A 47 0.70 5.72 -1.16
N LYS A 48 1.81 6.06 -1.85
CA LYS A 48 2.38 7.42 -1.88
C LYS A 48 1.35 8.46 -2.32
N ALA A 49 0.68 8.21 -3.44
CA ALA A 49 -0.30 9.15 -3.98
C ALA A 49 -1.50 9.37 -3.05
N VAL A 50 -1.94 8.34 -2.31
CA VAL A 50 -3.03 8.48 -1.33
C VAL A 50 -2.55 9.21 -0.07
N LEU A 51 -1.33 8.93 0.40
CA LEU A 51 -0.74 9.59 1.56
C LEU A 51 -0.58 11.10 1.32
N GLU A 52 0.01 11.49 0.18
CA GLU A 52 0.18 12.90 -0.21
C GLU A 52 -1.16 13.64 -0.33
N LYS A 53 -2.17 13.01 -0.95
CA LYS A 53 -3.52 13.58 -1.06
C LYS A 53 -4.19 13.82 0.28
N ARG A 54 -3.77 13.11 1.33
CA ARG A 54 -4.26 13.27 2.70
C ARG A 54 -3.41 14.23 3.53
N GLY A 55 -2.33 14.78 2.95
CA GLY A 55 -1.41 15.69 3.62
C GLY A 55 -0.36 14.98 4.48
N GLY A 56 -0.16 13.68 4.29
CA GLY A 56 0.97 12.96 4.88
C GLY A 56 2.25 13.16 4.07
N ASP A 57 3.39 13.10 4.76
CA ASP A 57 4.71 13.21 4.13
C ASP A 57 5.30 11.81 3.90
N ILE A 58 5.67 11.51 2.65
CA ILE A 58 6.33 10.26 2.27
C ILE A 58 7.72 10.15 2.94
N SER A 59 8.39 11.26 3.21
CA SER A 59 9.71 11.27 3.85
C SER A 59 9.67 10.80 5.30
N GLU A 60 8.50 10.91 5.95
CA GLU A 60 8.23 10.42 7.30
C GLU A 60 7.58 9.02 7.33
N ALA A 61 7.14 8.53 6.16
CA ALA A 61 6.53 7.22 6.03
C ALA A 61 7.55 6.09 6.28
N ARG A 62 7.09 5.01 6.92
CA ARG A 62 7.91 3.86 7.31
C ARG A 62 7.34 2.55 6.79
#